data_AF-W6TGB6-F1
#
_entry.id   AF-W6TGB6-F1
#
_cell.length_a   1.000
_cell.length_b   1.000
_cell.length_c   1.000
_cell.angle_alpha   90.00
_cell.angle_beta   90.00
_cell.angle_gamma   90.00
#
_symmetry.space_group_name_H-M   'P 1'
#
loop_
_entity.id
_entity.type
_entity.pdbx_description
1 polymer ?
#
loop_
_entity_poly.entity_id
_entity_poly.type
_entity_poly.pdbx_seq_one_letter_code
_entity_poly.pdbx_strand_id
1 'polypeptide(L)'
;MSINQRVAQELAEVKARNKAKNQILREAIKLNEIDSLSKKYLSSHFNKEALLSRGHSLDEIMLAQKRELVRKYVPRDQIRAIAKIDNLEHIKGTLLDMLVNLAKTSIKKTTKNKSVTTKSIGKTGIKFEDKISTASPHFKSTNNNELRSGILNRYKELLKRPSKVRRKRSKV
;
A
#
# COMPACT_ATOMS: atom_id res chain seq x y z
N MET A 1 -56.91 14.57 -4.11
CA MET A 1 -55.63 14.31 -4.82
C MET A 1 -55.92 13.48 -6.06
N SER A 2 -55.31 13.82 -7.20
CA SER A 2 -55.40 13.02 -8.43
C SER A 2 -54.53 11.76 -8.34
N ILE A 3 -54.88 10.70 -9.07
CA ILE A 3 -54.08 9.46 -9.19
C ILE A 3 -52.63 9.81 -9.58
N ASN A 4 -52.44 10.78 -10.47
CA ASN A 4 -51.12 11.23 -10.90
C ASN A 4 -50.32 11.90 -9.76
N GLN A 5 -50.98 12.65 -8.88
CA GLN A 5 -50.34 13.22 -7.70
C GLN A 5 -49.92 12.14 -6.71
N ARG A 6 -50.78 11.12 -6.50
CA ARG A 6 -50.48 9.99 -5.62
C ARG A 6 -49.30 9.18 -6.12
N VAL A 7 -49.28 8.84 -7.41
CA VAL A 7 -48.16 8.14 -8.06
C VAL A 7 -46.87 8.95 -7.98
N ALA A 8 -46.92 10.27 -8.23
CA ALA A 8 -45.75 11.13 -8.12
C ALA A 8 -45.20 11.18 -6.68
N GLN A 9 -46.07 11.22 -5.67
CA GLN A 9 -45.68 11.21 -4.27
C GLN A 9 -45.06 9.87 -3.85
N GLU A 10 -45.68 8.75 -4.22
CA GLU A 10 -45.13 7.41 -3.94
C GLU A 10 -43.76 7.20 -4.63
N LEU A 11 -43.61 7.66 -5.88
CA LEU A 11 -42.33 7.61 -6.57
C LEU A 11 -41.26 8.48 -5.90
N ALA A 12 -41.62 9.66 -5.39
CA ALA A 12 -40.70 10.53 -4.66
C ALA A 12 -40.25 9.90 -3.35
N GLU A 13 -41.17 9.28 -2.60
CA GLU A 13 -40.89 8.59 -1.35
C GLU A 13 -39.98 7.37 -1.55
N VAL A 14 -40.26 6.55 -2.57
CA VAL A 14 -39.42 5.41 -2.94
C VAL A 14 -38.01 5.87 -3.35
N LYS A 15 -37.90 6.96 -4.12
CA LYS A 15 -36.59 7.54 -4.47
C LYS A 15 -35.83 8.02 -3.24
N ALA A 16 -36.49 8.72 -2.32
CA ALA A 16 -35.88 9.21 -1.08
C ALA A 16 -35.38 8.05 -0.20
N ARG A 17 -36.21 7.02 -0.03
CA ARG A 17 -35.85 5.80 0.71
C ARG A 17 -34.66 5.08 0.09
N ASN A 18 -34.65 4.93 -1.24
CA ASN A 18 -33.54 4.32 -1.96
C ASN A 18 -32.25 5.14 -1.83
N LYS A 19 -32.34 6.48 -1.87
CA LYS A 19 -31.19 7.36 -1.65
C LYS A 19 -30.59 7.18 -0.26
N ALA A 20 -31.43 7.13 0.78
CA ALA A 20 -30.99 6.90 2.17
C ALA A 20 -30.34 5.51 2.33
N LYS A 21 -30.97 4.46 1.81
CA LYS A 21 -30.42 3.09 1.83
C LYS A 21 -29.05 3.02 1.15
N ASN A 22 -28.92 3.64 -0.03
CA ASN A 22 -27.67 3.66 -0.77
C ASN A 22 -26.57 4.43 -0.03
N GLN A 23 -26.93 5.49 0.71
CA GLN A 23 -25.98 6.24 1.53
C GLN A 23 -25.44 5.38 2.67
N ILE A 24 -26.32 4.73 3.43
CA ILE A 24 -25.94 3.84 4.54
C ILE A 24 -25.04 2.70 4.03
N LEU A 25 -25.39 2.08 2.89
CA LEU A 25 -24.59 1.03 2.30
C LEU A 25 -23.18 1.51 1.92
N ARG A 26 -23.07 2.70 1.32
CA ARG A 26 -21.77 3.30 0.97
C ARG A 26 -20.91 3.57 2.20
N GLU A 27 -21.51 4.03 3.28
CA GLU A 27 -20.82 4.28 4.54
C GLU A 27 -20.32 2.95 5.15
N ALA A 28 -21.16 1.92 5.19
CA ALA A 28 -20.77 0.59 5.67
C ALA A 28 -19.59 0.00 4.86
N ILE A 29 -19.64 0.12 3.53
CA ILE A 29 -18.54 -0.33 2.65
C ILE A 29 -17.24 0.43 2.96
N LYS A 30 -17.31 1.76 3.11
CA LYS A 30 -16.14 2.58 3.44
C LYS A 30 -15.51 2.19 4.77
N LEU A 31 -16.33 1.94 5.80
CA LEU A 31 -15.87 1.52 7.12
C LEU A 31 -15.17 0.15 7.05
N ASN A 32 -15.79 -0.83 6.40
CA ASN A 32 -15.20 -2.15 6.23
C ASN A 32 -13.89 -2.12 5.44
N GLU A 33 -13.80 -1.27 4.41
CA GLU A 33 -12.56 -1.10 3.65
C GLU A 33 -11.42 -0.54 4.52
N ILE A 34 -11.70 0.46 5.37
CA ILE A 34 -10.70 1.03 6.28
C ILE A 34 -10.22 -0.01 7.30
N ASP A 35 -11.14 -0.76 7.90
CA ASP A 35 -10.81 -1.79 8.87
C ASP A 35 -9.95 -2.90 8.23
N SER A 36 -10.34 -3.35 7.04
CA SER A 36 -9.58 -4.33 6.24
C SER A 36 -8.17 -3.84 5.89
N LEU A 37 -8.03 -2.57 5.48
CA LEU A 37 -6.72 -1.97 5.19
C LEU A 37 -5.87 -1.86 6.45
N SER A 38 -6.49 -1.46 7.57
CA SER A 38 -5.81 -1.31 8.85
C SER A 38 -5.25 -2.64 9.33
N LYS A 39 -6.07 -3.70 9.31
CA LYS A 39 -5.64 -5.06 9.68
C LYS A 39 -4.49 -5.59 8.82
N LYS A 40 -4.43 -5.22 7.53
CA LYS A 40 -3.43 -5.73 6.59
C LYS A 40 -2.13 -4.93 6.59
N TYR A 41 -2.21 -3.61 6.80
CA TYR A 41 -1.11 -2.70 6.51
C TYR A 41 -0.63 -1.89 7.71
N LEU A 42 -1.38 -1.85 8.81
CA LEU A 42 -0.97 -1.21 10.06
C LEU A 42 -0.45 -2.22 11.08
N SER A 43 0.15 -1.74 12.15
CA SER A 43 0.57 -2.57 13.28
C SER A 43 -0.65 -3.09 14.06
N SER A 44 -0.44 -4.14 14.85
CA SER A 44 -1.47 -4.70 15.75
C SER A 44 -2.05 -3.69 16.74
N HIS A 45 -1.31 -2.62 17.06
CA HIS A 45 -1.79 -1.52 17.91
C HIS A 45 -3.04 -0.82 17.35
N PHE A 46 -3.25 -0.86 16.03
CA PHE A 46 -4.43 -0.27 15.37
C PHE A 46 -5.53 -1.31 15.07
N ASN A 47 -5.43 -2.51 15.64
CA ASN A 47 -6.45 -3.54 15.51
C ASN A 47 -7.71 -3.11 16.27
N LYS A 48 -8.84 -3.12 15.57
CA LYS A 48 -10.15 -2.75 16.11
C LYS A 48 -10.51 -3.54 17.38
N GLU A 49 -10.40 -4.86 17.37
CA GLU A 49 -10.79 -5.71 18.50
C GLU A 49 -9.93 -5.43 19.75
N ALA A 50 -8.64 -5.19 19.55
CA ALA A 50 -7.72 -4.86 20.63
C ALA A 50 -7.96 -3.45 21.22
N LEU A 51 -8.46 -2.52 20.41
CA LEU A 51 -8.80 -1.17 20.88
C LEU A 51 -10.19 -1.12 21.53
N LEU A 52 -11.15 -1.90 21.02
CA LEU A 52 -12.46 -2.06 21.64
C LEU A 52 -12.34 -2.68 23.03
N SER A 53 -11.50 -3.70 23.21
CA SER A 53 -11.27 -4.31 24.52
C SER A 53 -10.59 -3.39 25.53
N ARG A 54 -9.88 -2.36 25.05
CA ARG A 54 -9.28 -1.29 25.87
C ARG A 54 -10.26 -0.16 26.21
N GLY A 55 -11.50 -0.24 25.73
CA GLY A 55 -12.55 0.75 26.01
C GLY A 55 -12.58 1.95 25.06
N HIS A 56 -11.87 1.90 23.93
CA HIS A 56 -11.98 2.96 22.92
C HIS A 56 -13.31 2.85 22.15
N SER A 57 -13.89 4.01 21.84
CA SER A 57 -15.09 4.05 21.00
C SER A 57 -14.76 3.73 19.54
N LEU A 58 -15.75 3.22 18.79
CA LEU A 58 -15.56 2.87 17.38
C LEU A 58 -15.14 4.08 16.54
N ASP A 59 -15.69 5.26 16.83
CA ASP A 59 -15.38 6.49 16.10
C ASP A 59 -13.92 6.93 16.29
N GLU A 60 -13.42 6.83 17.53
CA GLU A 60 -12.00 7.10 17.83
C GLU A 60 -11.08 6.12 17.13
N ILE A 61 -11.43 4.83 17.16
CA ILE A 61 -10.68 3.77 16.48
C ILE A 61 -10.60 4.04 14.98
N MET A 62 -11.76 4.33 14.36
CA MET A 62 -11.83 4.65 12.93
C MET A 62 -11.02 5.90 12.58
N LEU A 63 -11.10 6.94 13.41
CA LEU A 63 -10.32 8.16 13.20
C LEU A 63 -8.81 7.89 13.29
N ALA A 64 -8.37 7.14 14.30
CA ALA A 64 -6.97 6.77 14.49
C ALA A 64 -6.44 5.92 13.32
N GLN A 65 -7.20 4.90 12.90
CA GLN A 65 -6.88 4.07 11.74
C GLN A 65 -6.75 4.88 10.45
N LYS A 66 -7.70 5.78 10.17
CA LYS A 66 -7.64 6.69 9.01
C LYS A 66 -6.37 7.53 9.03
N ARG A 67 -6.06 8.15 10.17
CA ARG A 67 -4.88 9.01 10.33
C ARG A 67 -3.58 8.25 10.14
N GLU A 68 -3.50 7.06 10.71
CA GLU A 68 -2.29 6.25 10.59
C GLU A 68 -2.08 5.73 9.15
N LEU A 69 -3.15 5.34 8.46
CA LEU A 69 -3.08 5.00 7.03
C LEU A 69 -2.53 6.18 6.20
N VAL A 70 -3.02 7.39 6.46
CA VAL A 70 -2.53 8.60 5.79
C VAL A 70 -1.06 8.86 6.13
N ARG A 71 -0.70 8.81 7.42
CA ARG A 71 0.66 9.03 7.91
C ARG A 71 1.68 8.11 7.23
N LYS A 72 1.30 6.85 7.00
CA LYS A 72 2.19 5.82 6.47
C LYS A 72 2.30 5.84 4.94
N TYR A 73 1.23 6.21 4.23
CA TYR A 73 1.14 6.02 2.78
C TYR A 73 1.00 7.30 1.95
N VAL A 74 0.82 8.46 2.59
CA VAL A 74 0.73 9.76 1.92
C VAL A 74 1.96 10.60 2.29
N PRO A 75 2.72 11.11 1.32
CA PRO A 75 3.84 12.01 1.57
C PRO A 75 3.39 13.29 2.30
N ARG A 76 4.23 13.79 3.21
CA ARG A 76 3.94 15.01 3.99
C ARG A 76 3.63 16.21 3.11
N ASP A 77 4.34 16.39 2.00
CA ASP A 77 4.10 17.50 1.07
C ASP A 77 2.69 17.48 0.48
N GLN A 78 2.14 16.30 0.20
CA GLN A 78 0.77 16.16 -0.29
C GLN A 78 -0.26 16.42 0.82
N ILE A 79 0.03 16.00 2.05
CA ILE A 79 -0.81 16.32 3.21
C ILE A 79 -0.86 17.84 3.38
N ARG A 80 0.29 18.52 3.35
CA ARG A 80 0.39 19.97 3.46
C ARG A 80 -0.33 20.69 2.32
N ALA A 81 -0.18 20.22 1.08
CA ALA A 81 -0.83 20.83 -0.07
C ALA A 81 -2.37 20.77 0.01
N ILE A 82 -2.92 19.69 0.56
CA ILE A 82 -4.37 19.47 0.63
C ILE A 82 -4.98 20.07 1.89
N ALA A 83 -4.36 19.84 3.04
CA ALA A 83 -4.90 20.25 4.34
C ALA A 83 -4.40 21.62 4.79
N LYS A 84 -3.38 22.20 4.13
CA LYS A 84 -2.67 23.43 4.52
C LYS A 84 -2.00 23.35 5.90
N ILE A 85 -2.04 22.19 6.54
CA ILE A 85 -1.56 21.91 7.90
C ILE A 85 -0.84 20.57 7.87
N ASP A 86 0.29 20.47 8.56
CA ASP A 86 1.10 19.24 8.61
C ASP A 86 0.62 18.27 9.69
N ASN A 87 -0.06 18.77 10.73
CA ASN A 87 -0.55 17.94 11.82
C ASN A 87 -1.88 17.24 11.48
N LEU A 88 -1.82 15.91 11.37
CA LEU A 88 -2.97 15.04 11.10
C LEU A 88 -4.02 15.02 12.22
N GLU A 89 -3.67 15.45 13.44
CA GLU A 89 -4.56 15.43 14.60
C GLU A 89 -5.72 16.43 14.51
N HIS A 90 -5.56 17.49 13.72
CA HIS A 90 -6.59 18.49 13.50
C HIS A 90 -7.37 18.25 12.20
N ILE A 91 -6.94 17.29 11.38
CA ILE A 91 -7.61 16.94 10.13
C ILE A 91 -8.76 15.97 10.43
N LYS A 92 -9.97 16.34 10.00
CA LYS A 92 -11.22 15.59 10.17
C LYS A 92 -12.13 15.77 8.94
N GLY A 93 -13.19 14.99 8.87
CA GLY A 93 -14.23 15.13 7.84
C GLY A 93 -13.73 14.86 6.42
N THR A 94 -14.18 15.67 5.46
CA THR A 94 -13.98 15.47 4.02
C THR A 94 -12.51 15.51 3.61
N LEU A 95 -11.69 16.36 4.25
CA LEU A 95 -10.24 16.44 4.00
C LEU A 95 -9.54 15.13 4.36
N LEU A 96 -9.88 14.56 5.53
CA LEU A 96 -9.32 13.28 5.95
C LEU A 96 -9.72 12.17 4.98
N ASP A 97 -10.98 12.14 4.55
CA ASP A 97 -11.46 11.14 3.59
C ASP A 97 -10.75 11.24 2.23
N MET A 98 -10.44 12.46 1.77
CA MET A 98 -9.65 12.68 0.55
C MET A 98 -8.22 12.13 0.69
N LEU A 99 -7.56 12.41 1.82
CA LEU A 99 -6.23 11.89 2.11
C LEU A 99 -6.24 10.35 2.25
N VAL A 100 -7.27 9.77 2.85
CA VAL A 100 -7.45 8.32 2.92
C VAL A 100 -7.59 7.71 1.52
N ASN A 101 -8.30 8.36 0.61
CA ASN A 101 -8.37 7.91 -0.78
C ASN A 101 -7.00 7.95 -1.46
N LEU A 102 -6.18 8.98 -1.21
CA LEU A 102 -4.80 9.01 -1.68
C LEU A 102 -3.97 7.87 -1.11
N ALA A 103 -4.06 7.62 0.20
CA ALA A 103 -3.42 6.49 0.86
C ALA A 103 -3.80 5.16 0.18
N LYS A 104 -5.08 4.94 -0.09
CA LYS A 104 -5.58 3.76 -0.82
C LYS A 104 -4.93 3.61 -2.19
N THR A 105 -4.83 4.70 -2.97
CA THR A 105 -4.19 4.65 -4.29
C THR A 105 -2.70 4.33 -4.19
N SER A 106 -2.00 4.89 -3.19
CA SER A 106 -0.59 4.63 -2.90
C SER A 106 -0.34 3.17 -2.54
N ILE A 107 -1.18 2.60 -1.67
CA ILE A 107 -1.16 1.17 -1.32
C ILE A 107 -1.36 0.31 -2.58
N LYS A 108 -2.39 0.59 -3.39
CA LYS A 108 -2.68 -0.16 -4.62
C LYS A 108 -1.51 -0.10 -5.62
N LYS A 109 -0.90 1.08 -5.80
CA LYS A 109 0.30 1.26 -6.65
C LYS A 109 1.46 0.41 -6.12
N THR A 110 1.71 0.45 -4.82
CA THR A 110 2.77 -0.34 -4.18
C THR A 110 2.55 -1.84 -4.35
N THR A 111 1.32 -2.34 -4.17
CA THR A 111 0.99 -3.77 -4.37
C THR A 111 1.14 -4.18 -5.83
N LYS A 112 0.69 -3.34 -6.78
CA LYS A 112 0.89 -3.59 -8.22
C LYS A 112 2.37 -3.62 -8.56
N ASN A 113 3.16 -2.67 -8.08
CA ASN A 113 4.60 -2.63 -8.32
C ASN A 113 5.30 -3.86 -7.72
N LYS A 114 4.90 -4.32 -6.52
CA LYS A 114 5.39 -5.59 -5.95
C LYS A 114 5.07 -6.79 -6.85
N SER A 115 3.84 -6.87 -7.35
CA SER A 115 3.41 -7.94 -8.28
C SER A 115 4.13 -7.87 -9.64
N VAL A 116 4.41 -6.67 -10.14
CA VAL A 116 5.19 -6.46 -11.37
C VAL A 116 6.65 -6.82 -11.12
N THR A 117 7.27 -6.39 -10.02
CA THR A 117 8.66 -6.76 -9.69
C THR A 117 8.84 -8.28 -9.55
N THR A 118 7.86 -9.00 -9.00
CA THR A 118 7.94 -10.48 -8.96
C THR A 118 7.80 -11.12 -10.34
N LYS A 119 7.19 -10.44 -11.33
CA LYS A 119 7.08 -10.91 -12.72
C LYS A 119 8.22 -10.38 -13.63
N SER A 120 8.83 -9.24 -13.29
CA SER A 120 9.84 -8.56 -14.09
C SER A 120 11.28 -8.83 -13.65
N ILE A 121 11.51 -9.53 -12.52
CA ILE A 121 12.83 -10.11 -12.19
C ILE A 121 13.32 -11.08 -13.29
N GLY A 122 12.46 -11.51 -14.22
CA GLY A 122 12.89 -12.26 -15.41
C GLY A 122 13.55 -11.41 -16.51
N LYS A 123 13.28 -10.10 -16.61
CA LYS A 123 13.77 -9.26 -17.73
C LYS A 123 13.75 -7.78 -17.34
N THR A 124 14.87 -7.21 -16.93
CA THR A 124 15.33 -5.85 -17.33
C THR A 124 16.66 -5.53 -16.66
N GLY A 125 17.67 -5.25 -17.49
CA GLY A 125 19.04 -5.04 -17.09
C GLY A 125 19.20 -3.75 -16.29
N ILE A 126 19.60 -3.90 -15.03
CA ILE A 126 20.16 -2.78 -14.28
C ILE A 126 21.63 -2.65 -14.67
N LYS A 127 21.98 -1.55 -15.32
CA LYS A 127 23.36 -1.10 -15.46
C LYS A 127 23.79 -0.54 -14.11
N PHE A 128 24.53 -1.33 -13.35
CA PHE A 128 25.19 -0.88 -12.13
C PHE A 128 26.68 -0.79 -12.41
N GLU A 129 27.23 0.36 -12.08
CA GLU A 129 28.66 0.67 -12.00
C GLU A 129 29.49 -0.51 -11.47
N ASP A 130 30.61 -0.74 -12.14
CA ASP A 130 31.27 -2.02 -12.36
C ASP A 130 32.06 -2.62 -11.17
N LYS A 131 31.86 -2.20 -9.91
CA LYS A 131 32.87 -2.49 -8.87
C LYS A 131 32.41 -3.03 -7.52
N ILE A 132 31.12 -3.24 -7.30
CA ILE A 132 30.62 -3.75 -6.02
C ILE A 132 30.20 -5.22 -6.18
N SER A 133 31.10 -6.13 -5.81
CA SER A 133 30.84 -7.59 -5.77
C SER A 133 31.13 -8.11 -4.36
N THR A 134 30.26 -8.97 -3.84
CA THR A 134 30.47 -9.64 -2.53
C THR A 134 31.68 -10.59 -2.52
N ALA A 135 32.31 -10.85 -3.67
CA ALA A 135 33.57 -11.57 -3.76
C ALA A 135 34.81 -10.70 -3.49
N SER A 136 34.65 -9.36 -3.43
CA SER A 136 35.74 -8.43 -3.12
C SER A 136 36.06 -8.45 -1.61
N PRO A 137 37.33 -8.59 -1.21
CA PRO A 137 37.75 -8.45 0.20
C PRO A 137 37.40 -7.10 0.83
N HIS A 138 37.13 -6.08 0.00
CA HIS A 138 36.75 -4.74 0.43
C HIS A 138 35.23 -4.50 0.40
N PHE A 139 34.42 -5.53 0.18
CA PHE A 139 32.97 -5.39 0.19
C PHE A 139 32.46 -5.05 1.59
N LYS A 140 31.96 -3.82 1.77
CA LYS A 140 31.20 -3.39 2.94
C LYS A 140 29.91 -2.77 2.44
N SER A 141 28.76 -3.34 2.81
CA SER A 141 27.46 -2.76 2.48
C SER A 141 27.00 -1.81 3.57
N THR A 142 26.67 -0.58 3.21
CA THR A 142 26.14 0.43 4.15
C THR A 142 24.60 0.41 4.17
N ASN A 143 23.97 -0.16 3.14
CA ASN A 143 22.53 -0.31 3.02
C ASN A 143 22.11 -1.61 2.31
N ASN A 144 20.82 -1.95 2.40
CA ASN A 144 20.25 -3.18 1.82
C ASN A 144 20.27 -3.21 0.28
N ASN A 145 20.33 -2.06 -0.38
CA ASN A 145 20.35 -1.98 -1.85
C ASN A 145 21.75 -2.35 -2.39
N GLU A 146 22.81 -1.87 -1.74
CA GLU A 146 24.22 -2.23 -2.02
C GLU A 146 24.48 -3.72 -1.81
N LEU A 147 23.90 -4.30 -0.74
CA LEU A 147 23.98 -5.73 -0.48
C LEU A 147 23.36 -6.55 -1.60
N ARG A 148 22.15 -6.18 -2.05
CA ARG A 148 21.46 -6.84 -3.15
C ARG A 148 22.26 -6.75 -4.46
N SER A 149 22.80 -5.58 -4.77
CA SER A 149 23.63 -5.39 -5.96
C SER A 149 24.92 -6.22 -5.91
N GLY A 150 25.61 -6.26 -4.75
CA GLY A 150 26.83 -7.05 -4.57
C GLY A 150 26.61 -8.57 -4.64
N ILE A 151 25.44 -9.05 -4.20
CA ILE A 151 25.04 -10.47 -4.33
C ILE A 151 24.73 -10.79 -5.80
N LEU A 152 23.99 -9.92 -6.49
CA LEU A 152 23.64 -10.10 -7.89
C LEU A 152 24.89 -10.13 -8.79
N ASN A 153 25.89 -9.28 -8.50
CA ASN A 153 27.13 -9.23 -9.25
C ASN A 153 27.98 -10.50 -9.05
N ARG A 154 28.10 -11.01 -7.82
CA ARG A 154 28.75 -12.29 -7.55
C ARG A 154 28.06 -13.46 -8.26
N TYR A 155 26.73 -13.46 -8.31
CA TYR A 155 25.98 -14.46 -9.06
C TYR A 155 26.29 -14.42 -10.57
N LYS A 156 26.37 -13.22 -11.17
CA LYS A 156 26.80 -13.06 -12.57
C LYS A 156 28.24 -13.52 -12.81
N GLU A 157 29.16 -13.27 -11.88
CA GLU A 157 30.54 -13.77 -11.97
C GLU A 157 30.60 -15.30 -11.96
N LEU A 158 29.81 -15.95 -11.10
CA LEU A 158 29.71 -17.41 -11.06
C LEU A 158 29.18 -17.99 -12.36
N LEU A 159 28.22 -17.33 -13.00
CA LEU A 159 27.70 -17.72 -14.32
C LEU A 159 28.71 -17.49 -15.46
N LYS A 160 29.55 -16.47 -15.36
CA LYS A 160 30.59 -16.16 -16.37
C LYS A 160 31.83 -17.04 -16.26
N ARG A 161 32.03 -17.79 -15.17
CA ARG A 161 33.12 -18.76 -15.09
C ARG A 161 32.77 -19.95 -15.97
N PRO A 162 33.44 -20.18 -17.12
CA PRO A 162 33.24 -21.41 -17.86
C PRO A 162 33.63 -22.56 -16.95
N SER A 163 32.75 -23.54 -16.78
CA SER A 163 33.08 -24.79 -16.14
C SER A 163 34.27 -25.38 -16.88
N LYS A 164 35.46 -25.33 -16.28
CA LYS A 164 36.61 -26.09 -16.75
C LYS A 164 36.33 -27.56 -16.45
N VAL A 165 35.45 -28.17 -17.25
CA VAL A 165 35.36 -29.63 -17.36
C VAL A 165 36.66 -30.06 -18.00
N ARG A 166 37.61 -30.44 -17.15
CA ARG A 166 38.92 -30.98 -17.50
C ARG A 166 38.67 -32.30 -18.24
N ARG A 167 38.50 -32.26 -19.57
CA ARG A 167 38.61 -33.47 -20.40
C ARG A 167 40.07 -33.92 -20.36
N LYS A 168 40.38 -34.87 -19.46
CA LYS A 168 41.58 -35.71 -19.56
C LYS A 168 41.49 -36.43 -20.91
N ARG A 169 42.27 -36.00 -21.90
CA ARG A 169 42.61 -36.85 -23.04
C ARG A 169 43.64 -37.85 -22.53
N SER A 170 43.23 -39.10 -22.34
CA SER A 170 44.14 -40.22 -22.32
C SER A 170 44.72 -40.39 -23.73
N LYS A 171 46.01 -40.10 -23.89
CA LYS A 171 46.84 -40.69 -24.94
C LYS A 171 47.36 -42.00 -24.36
N VAL A 172 47.00 -43.14 -24.96
CA VAL A 172 47.88 -44.06 -25.72
C VAL A 172 46.95 -44.91 -26.56
#